data_AF-B4NU25-F1
#
_entry.id   AF-B4NU25-F1
#
_cell.length_a   1.000
_cell.length_b   1.000
_cell.length_c   1.000
_cell.angle_alpha   90.00
_cell.angle_beta   90.00
_cell.angle_gamma   90.00
#
_symmetry.space_group_name_H-M   'P 1'
#
loop_
_entity.id
_entity.type
_entity.pdbx_description
1 polymer ?
#
loop_
_entity_poly.entity_id
_entity_poly.type
_entity_poly.pdbx_seq_one_letter_code
_entity_poly.pdbx_strand_id
1 'polypeptide(L)' 'RQVFGYVSTAGFSFTEALVCAVGYVTPTGLQQLIEELPKPKGNRKQSPLMCLVRDADSRDYRWASFQVNLNVASPAF' A
#
# COMPACT_ATOMS: atom_id res chain seq x y z
N ARG A 1 8.23 13.66 -2.70
CA ARG A 1 7.56 12.57 -1.95
C ARG A 1 6.29 13.18 -1.38
N GLN A 2 5.11 12.67 -1.71
CA GLN A 2 3.84 13.18 -1.20
C GLN A 2 3.23 12.15 -0.24
N VAL A 3 2.76 12.62 0.92
CA VAL A 3 2.06 11.75 1.88
C VAL A 3 0.62 11.61 1.43
N PHE A 4 0.19 10.37 1.22
CA PHE A 4 -1.18 10.07 0.80
C PHE A 4 -1.95 9.20 1.80
N GLY A 5 -1.36 8.88 2.96
CA GLY A 5 -1.98 8.03 3.97
C GLY A 5 -1.12 7.87 5.22
N TYR A 6 -1.70 7.19 6.20
CA TYR A 6 -1.10 6.90 7.49
C TYR A 6 -1.33 5.45 7.87
N VAL A 7 -0.30 4.83 8.45
CA VAL A 7 -0.36 3.48 9.00
C VAL A 7 -0.97 3.56 10.39
N SER A 8 -1.99 2.74 10.65
CA SER A 8 -2.61 2.62 11.97
C SER A 8 -1.93 1.55 12.81
N THR A 9 -1.56 0.41 12.19
CA THR A 9 -0.89 -0.70 12.85
C THR A 9 0.17 -1.27 11.94
N ALA A 10 1.32 -1.63 12.51
CA ALA A 10 2.40 -2.30 11.81
C ALA A 10 2.95 -3.41 12.71
N GLY A 11 3.33 -4.54 12.12
CA GLY A 11 3.85 -5.67 12.87
C GLY A 11 4.29 -6.80 11.95
N PHE A 12 4.96 -7.78 12.53
CA PHE A 12 5.29 -9.00 11.81
C PHE A 12 4.05 -9.88 11.66
N SER A 13 3.66 -10.16 10.41
CA SER A 13 2.62 -11.13 10.09
C SER A 13 3.23 -12.53 10.07
N PHE A 14 2.77 -13.40 10.97
CA PHE A 14 3.17 -14.81 10.96
C PHE A 14 2.61 -15.57 9.76
N THR A 15 1.49 -15.13 9.20
CA THR A 15 0.87 -15.75 8.02
C THR A 15 1.64 -15.44 6.75
N GLU A 16 2.10 -14.20 6.59
CA GLU A 16 2.88 -13.79 5.41
C GLU A 16 4.39 -13.96 5.60
N ALA A 17 4.84 -14.24 6.84
CA ALA A 17 6.25 -14.29 7.25
C ALA A 17 7.03 -12.99 6.93
N LEU A 18 6.35 -11.85 6.99
CA LEU A 18 6.83 -10.54 6.56
C LEU A 18 6.35 -9.45 7.54
N VAL A 19 6.96 -8.26 7.48
CA VAL A 19 6.44 -7.09 8.18
C VAL A 19 5.31 -6.48 7.35
N CYS A 20 4.12 -6.40 7.94
CA CYS A 20 2.92 -5.90 7.30
C CYS A 20 2.38 -4.70 8.07
N ALA A 21 1.66 -3.84 7.35
CA ALA A 21 1.06 -2.64 7.91
C ALA A 21 -0.36 -2.47 7.38
N VAL A 22 -1.26 -1.99 8.24
CA VAL A 22 -2.63 -1.64 7.90
C VAL A 22 -2.83 -0.16 8.19
N GLY A 23 -3.47 0.54 7.27
CA GLY A 23 -3.64 1.98 7.37
C GLY A 23 -4.72 2.52 6.46
N TYR A 24 -4.85 3.84 6.51
CA TYR A 24 -5.82 4.58 5.72
C TYR A 24 -5.09 5.42 4.68
N VAL A 25 -5.65 5.47 3.48
CA VAL A 25 -5.14 6.28 2.38
C VAL A 25 -6.23 7.19 1.84
N THR A 26 -5.81 8.30 1.26
CA THR A 26 -6.69 9.20 0.52
C THR A 26 -6.96 8.64 -0.88
N PRO A 27 -8.22 8.66 -1.37
CA PRO A 27 -8.54 8.20 -2.72
C PRO A 27 -7.76 8.97 -3.81
N THR A 28 -7.60 10.28 -3.62
CA THR A 28 -6.87 11.15 -4.55
C THR A 28 -5.40 10.79 -4.66
N GLY A 29 -4.73 10.56 -3.53
CA GLY A 29 -3.32 10.17 -3.55
C GLY A 29 -3.11 8.74 -4.06
N LEU A 30 -4.06 7.83 -3.83
CA LEU A 30 -4.03 6.51 -4.46
C LEU A 30 -4.19 6.61 -5.99
N GLN A 31 -5.11 7.46 -6.47
CA GLN A 31 -5.27 7.70 -7.90
C GLN A 31 -3.98 8.24 -8.52
N GLN A 32 -3.34 9.24 -7.90
CA GLN A 32 -2.06 9.78 -8.36
C GLN A 32 -0.98 8.69 -8.45
N LEU A 33 -0.88 7.82 -7.43
CA LEU A 33 0.07 6.71 -7.44
C LEU A 33 -0.16 5.75 -8.61
N ILE A 34 -1.42 5.45 -8.94
CA ILE A 34 -1.78 4.58 -10.06
C ILE A 34 -1.44 5.23 -11.40
N GLU A 35 -1.68 6.54 -11.54
CA GLU A 35 -1.38 7.30 -12.76
C GLU A 35 0.12 7.39 -13.05
N GLU A 36 0.95 7.41 -12.01
CA GLU A 36 2.42 7.39 -12.13
C GLU A 36 3.00 6.02 -12.49
N LEU A 37 2.20 4.94 -12.40
CA LEU A 37 2.70 3.61 -12.74
C LEU A 37 3.02 3.49 -14.24
N PRO A 38 4.13 2.79 -14.59
CA PRO A 38 4.41 2.46 -15.98
C PRO A 38 3.24 1.68 -16.59
N LYS A 39 2.66 2.22 -17.66
CA LYS A 39 1.62 1.50 -18.40
C LYS A 39 2.18 0.17 -18.91
N PRO A 40 1.47 -0.95 -18.71
CA PRO A 40 1.93 -2.24 -19.19
C PRO A 40 2.09 -2.18 -20.72
N LYS A 41 3.30 -2.44 -21.22
CA LYS A 41 3.55 -2.63 -22.65
C LYS A 41 3.35 -4.11 -22.98
N GLY A 42 2.28 -4.42 -23.74
CA GLY A 42 1.95 -5.78 -24.18
C GLY A 42 1.34 -6.68 -23.09
N ASN A 43 1.50 -8.01 -23.22
CA ASN A 43 0.95 -9.02 -22.30
C ASN A 43 1.70 -9.15 -20.95
N ARG A 44 2.47 -8.14 -20.53
CA ARG A 44 3.20 -8.21 -19.24
C ARG A 44 2.24 -7.97 -18.08
N LYS A 45 2.30 -8.85 -17.07
CA LYS A 45 1.61 -8.67 -15.78
C LYS A 45 1.94 -7.28 -15.22
N GLN A 46 0.91 -6.57 -14.78
CA GLN A 46 1.05 -5.28 -14.11
C GLN A 46 1.93 -5.44 -12.87
N SER A 47 2.94 -4.58 -12.73
CA SER A 47 3.81 -4.57 -11.55
C SER A 47 2.97 -4.31 -10.29
N PRO A 48 3.35 -4.88 -9.14
CA PRO A 48 2.67 -4.58 -7.88
C PRO A 48 2.75 -3.07 -7.60
N LEU A 49 1.68 -2.51 -7.05
CA LEU A 49 1.69 -1.13 -6.56
C LEU A 49 2.73 -1.03 -5.44
N MET A 50 3.71 -0.16 -5.62
CA MET A 50 4.78 0.08 -4.65
C MET A 50 4.67 1.49 -4.10
N CYS A 51 4.88 1.66 -2.80
CA CYS A 51 4.94 2.97 -2.16
C CYS A 51 6.07 3.02 -1.13
N LEU A 52 6.38 4.23 -0.68
CA LEU A 52 7.33 4.45 0.40
C LEU A 52 6.58 4.60 1.73
N VAL A 53 7.01 3.86 2.74
CA VAL A 53 6.54 3.96 4.12
C VAL A 53 7.67 4.51 4.98
N ARG A 54 7.32 5.37 5.95
CA ARG A 54 8.26 5.96 6.90
C ARG A 54 7.68 5.89 8.30
N ASP A 55 8.48 5.42 9.24
CA ASP A 55 8.19 5.53 10.66
C ASP A 55 8.30 7.00 11.11
N ALA A 56 7.42 7.48 11.99
CA ALA A 56 7.43 8.87 12.44
C ALA A 56 8.77 9.26 13.08
N ASP A 57 9.38 8.34 13.83
CA ASP A 57 10.61 8.53 14.60
C ASP A 57 11.87 8.22 13.77
N SER A 58 11.70 7.73 12.54
CA SER A 58 12.80 7.48 11.60
C SER A 58 12.78 8.41 10.40
N ARG A 59 13.96 8.68 9.84
CA ARG A 59 14.11 9.39 8.56
C ARG A 59 14.14 8.42 7.36
N ASP A 60 14.24 7.13 7.63
CA ASP A 60 14.43 6.11 6.61
C ASP A 60 13.09 5.73 5.98
N TYR A 61 13.04 5.85 4.66
CA TYR A 61 11.92 5.37 3.87
C TYR A 61 12.18 3.95 3.40
N ARG A 62 11.18 3.09 3.52
CA ARG A 62 11.23 1.70 3.10
C ARG A 62 10.20 1.47 2.01
N TRP A 63 10.57 0.68 1.00
CA TRP A 63 9.63 0.24 -0.02
C TRP A 63 8.68 -0.80 0.55
N ALA A 64 7.40 -0.65 0.25
CA ALA A 64 6.36 -1.61 0.58
C ALA A 64 5.47 -1.84 -0.65
N SER A 65 4.99 -3.06 -0.81
CA SER A 65 3.88 -3.35 -1.70
C SER A 65 2.58 -2.89 -1.05
N PHE A 66 1.67 -2.38 -1.86
CA PHE A 66 0.39 -1.84 -1.45
C PHE A 66 -0.75 -2.66 -2.05
N GLN A 67 -1.71 -3.06 -1.21
CA GLN A 67 -2.90 -3.79 -1.63
C GLN A 67 -4.13 -3.22 -0.94
N VAL A 68 -5.20 -3.05 -1.70
CA VAL A 68 -6.52 -2.69 -1.15
C VAL A 68 -7.32 -3.96 -1.03
N ASN A 69 -7.52 -4.43 0.21
CA ASN A 69 -8.38 -5.58 0.45
C ASN A 69 -9.84 -5.11 0.50
N LEU A 70 -10.57 -5.33 -0.60
CA LEU A 70 -12.00 -5.04 -0.70
C LEU A 70 -12.87 -6.16 -0.12
N ASN A 71 -12.29 -7.28 0.30
CA ASN A 71 -13.00 -8.39 0.95
C ASN A 71 -13.22 -8.10 2.44
N VAL A 72 -13.75 -6.92 2.73
CA VAL A 72 -14.38 -6.65 4.02
C VAL A 72 -15.79 -7.20 3.85
N ALA A 73 -15.98 -8.48 4.15
CA ALA A 73 -17.32 -9.06 4.20
C ALA A 73 -18.15 -8.15 5.10
N SER A 74 -19.08 -7.38 4.52
CA SER A 74 -20.16 -6.78 5.28
C SER A 74 -20.86 -7.96 5.94
N PRO A 75 -20.93 -8.05 7.28
CA PRO A 75 -21.89 -8.96 7.86
C PRO A 75 -23.23 -8.55 7.25
N ALA A 76 -23.83 -9.46 6.46
CA ALA A 76 -25.21 -9.29 6.05
C ALA A 76 -26.00 -9.30 7.35
N PHE A 77 -26.48 -8.12 7.75
CA PHE A 77 -27.42 -7.97 8.86
C PHE A 77 -28.76 -8.58 8.47
#